data_AF-A0A7Y3G3M0-F1
#
_entry.id   AF-A0A7Y3G3M0-F1
#
_cell.length_a   1.000
_cell.length_b   1.000
_cell.length_c   1.000
_cell.angle_alpha   90.00
_cell.angle_beta   90.00
_cell.angle_gamma   90.00
#
_symmetry.space_group_name_H-M   'P 1'
#
loop_
_entity.id
_entity.type
_entity.pdbx_description
1 polymer ?
#
loop_
_entity_poly.entity_id
_entity_poly.type
_entity_poly.pdbx_seq_one_letter_code
_entity_poly.pdbx_strand_id
1 'polypeptide(L)' 'MDSPLIDERKSSVLDAAERLLAKEGVDVTMDELAAAAGVGRRTLFRYFDSREELIAAAVERQYDRIVDTIFEHVDAGT' A
#
# COMPACT_ATOMS: atom_id res chain seq x y z
N MET A 1 -15.79 13.16 -5.99
CA MET A 1 -15.93 12.01 -5.09
C MET A 1 -15.50 10.80 -5.88
N ASP A 2 -14.32 10.25 -5.56
CA ASP A 2 -13.89 8.98 -6.14
C ASP A 2 -14.92 7.89 -5.80
N SER A 3 -15.10 6.94 -6.70
CA SER A 3 -16.07 5.85 -6.51
C SER A 3 -15.58 4.90 -5.40
N PRO A 4 -16.43 4.40 -4.50
CA PRO A 4 -16.02 3.44 -3.46
C PRO A 4 -15.24 2.23 -4.00
N LEU A 5 -15.58 1.77 -5.21
CA LEU A 5 -14.89 0.67 -5.90
C LEU A 5 -13.46 1.01 -6.34
N ILE A 6 -13.17 2.30 -6.56
CA ILE A 6 -11.84 2.82 -6.90
C ILE A 6 -10.96 2.77 -5.65
N ASP A 7 -11.50 3.16 -4.50
CA ASP A 7 -10.80 3.18 -3.21
C ASP A 7 -10.50 1.76 -2.70
N GLU A 8 -11.44 0.83 -2.79
CA GLU A 8 -11.22 -0.58 -2.43
C GLU A 8 -10.09 -1.22 -3.26
N ARG A 9 -10.05 -0.92 -4.56
CA ARG A 9 -8.99 -1.41 -5.45
C ARG A 9 -7.65 -0.77 -5.15
N LYS A 10 -7.62 0.53 -4.83
CA LYS A 10 -6.40 1.22 -4.39
C LYS A 10 -5.88 0.59 -3.10
N SER A 11 -6.76 0.32 -2.13
CA SER A 11 -6.39 -0.38 -0.88
C SER A 11 -5.84 -1.77 -1.14
N SER A 12 -6.48 -2.56 -2.02
CA SER A 12 -6.01 -3.91 -2.36
C SER A 12 -4.61 -3.92 -2.99
N VAL A 13 -4.32 -2.91 -3.82
CA VAL A 13 -2.98 -2.70 -4.37
C VAL A 13 -1.97 -2.38 -3.27
N LEU A 14 -2.31 -1.48 -2.34
CA LEU A 14 -1.43 -1.13 -1.21
C LEU A 14 -1.17 -2.34 -0.31
N ASP A 15 -2.18 -3.18 -0.03
CA ASP A 15 -2.01 -4.41 0.76
C ASP A 15 -1.01 -5.38 0.11
N ALA A 16 -1.08 -5.53 -1.22
CA ALA A 16 -0.15 -6.39 -1.95
C ALA A 16 1.27 -5.80 -1.98
N ALA A 17 1.37 -4.48 -2.17
CA ALA A 17 2.64 -3.77 -2.18
C ALA A 17 3.36 -3.88 -0.82
N GLU A 18 2.66 -3.62 0.29
CA GLU A 18 3.21 -3.75 1.65
C GLU A 18 3.78 -5.15 1.91
N ARG A 19 3.06 -6.20 1.51
CA ARG A 19 3.52 -7.59 1.66
C ARG A 19 4.76 -7.89 0.83
N LEU A 20 4.80 -7.38 -0.41
CA LEU A 20 5.95 -7.58 -1.28
C LEU A 20 7.17 -6.83 -0.75
N LEU A 21 7.01 -5.57 -0.35
CA LEU A 21 8.08 -4.73 0.21
C LEU A 21 8.64 -5.32 1.51
N ALA A 22 7.78 -5.89 2.37
CA ALA A 22 8.23 -6.58 3.59
C ALA A 22 9.07 -7.83 3.29
N LYS A 23 8.89 -8.46 2.13
CA LYS A 23 9.58 -9.70 1.74
C LYS A 23 10.84 -9.45 0.92
N GLU A 24 10.80 -8.51 -0.01
CA GLU A 24 11.84 -8.30 -1.04
C GLU A 24 12.57 -6.95 -0.89
N GLY A 25 12.10 -6.06 -0.01
CA GLY A 25 12.62 -4.70 0.10
C GLY A 25 12.08 -3.76 -0.99
N VAL A 26 12.71 -2.59 -1.14
CA VAL A 26 12.22 -1.50 -2.02
C VAL A 26 12.71 -1.61 -3.48
N ASP A 27 13.62 -2.53 -3.77
CA ASP A 27 14.17 -2.76 -5.12
C ASP A 27 13.24 -3.58 -6.03
N VAL A 28 11.94 -3.54 -5.76
CA VAL A 28 10.89 -4.14 -6.59
C VAL A 28 10.61 -3.27 -7.81
N THR A 29 10.05 -3.86 -8.85
CA THR A 29 9.62 -3.20 -10.08
C THR A 29 8.12 -2.95 -10.09
N MET A 30 7.67 -2.06 -10.97
CA MET A 30 6.23 -1.82 -11.19
C MET A 30 5.49 -3.07 -11.69
N ASP A 31 6.20 -3.98 -12.35
CA ASP A 31 5.65 -5.25 -12.82
C ASP A 31 5.45 -6.27 -11.71
N GLU A 32 6.41 -6.36 -10.80
CA GLU A 32 6.28 -7.21 -9.62
C GLU A 32 5.16 -6.70 -8.71
N LEU A 33 5.02 -5.38 -8.57
CA LEU A 33 3.90 -4.76 -7.85
C LEU A 33 2.55 -5.08 -8.52
N ALA A 34 2.47 -5.00 -9.85
CA ALA A 34 1.25 -5.32 -10.60
C ALA A 34 0.89 -6.80 -10.45
N ALA A 35 1.88 -7.68 -10.58
CA ALA A 35 1.72 -9.12 -10.41
C ALA A 35 1.28 -9.47 -8.98
N ALA A 36 1.91 -8.88 -7.96
CA ALA A 36 1.56 -9.09 -6.56
C ALA A 36 0.12 -8.65 -6.25
N ALA A 37 -0.32 -7.55 -6.85
CA ALA A 37 -1.68 -7.02 -6.69
C ALA A 37 -2.73 -7.74 -7.57
N GLY A 38 -2.32 -8.63 -8.48
CA GLY A 38 -3.24 -9.30 -9.42
C GLY A 38 -3.91 -8.35 -10.41
N VAL A 39 -3.25 -7.23 -10.74
CA VAL A 39 -3.78 -6.21 -11.65
C VAL A 39 -2.82 -5.95 -12.82
N GLY A 40 -3.33 -5.36 -13.90
CA GLY A 40 -2.48 -4.92 -15.01
C GLY A 40 -1.75 -3.61 -14.69
N ARG A 41 -0.58 -3.38 -15.32
CA ARG A 41 0.23 -2.16 -15.17
C ARG A 41 -0.55 -0.86 -15.41
N ARG A 42 -1.45 -0.84 -16.40
CA ARG A 42 -2.33 0.31 -16.69
C ARG A 42 -3.31 0.61 -15.56
N THR A 43 -3.69 -0.41 -14.78
CA THR A 43 -4.51 -0.21 -13.58
C THR A 43 -3.70 0.45 -12.47
N LEU A 44 -2.45 0.05 -12.25
CA LEU A 44 -1.59 0.74 -11.27
C LEU A 44 -1.37 2.20 -11.64
N PHE A 45 -1.07 2.49 -12.90
CA PHE A 45 -0.89 3.87 -13.38
C PHE A 45 -2.15 4.73 -13.35
N ARG A 46 -3.32 4.16 -13.07
CA ARG A 46 -4.53 4.95 -12.77
C ARG A 46 -4.50 5.50 -11.34
N TYR A 47 -3.75 4.87 -10.44
CA TYR A 47 -3.73 5.15 -9.01
C TYR A 47 -2.44 5.81 -8.52
N PHE A 48 -1.33 5.51 -9.19
CA PHE A 48 0.00 5.95 -8.83
C PHE A 48 0.77 6.31 -10.11
N ASP A 49 1.27 7.53 -10.19
CA ASP A 49 2.01 8.05 -11.34
C ASP A 49 3.39 7.41 -11.47
N SER A 50 3.94 6.86 -10.37
CA SER A 50 5.25 6.23 -10.36
C SER A 50 5.34 5.03 -9.39
N ARG A 51 6.42 4.25 -9.54
CA ARG A 51 6.76 3.19 -8.59
C ARG A 51 7.04 3.78 -7.21
N GLU A 52 7.78 4.89 -7.19
CA GLU A 52 8.19 5.60 -5.99
C GLU A 52 6.99 6.12 -5.21
N GLU A 53 5.98 6.66 -5.90
CA GLU A 53 4.72 7.09 -5.27
C GLU A 53 3.94 5.92 -4.66
N LEU A 54 3.86 4.78 -5.38
CA LEU A 54 3.20 3.58 -4.86
C LEU A 54 3.91 3.07 -3.60
N ILE A 55 5.24 3.00 -3.63
CA ILE A 55 6.04 2.59 -2.47
C ILE A 55 5.85 3.55 -1.31
N ALA A 56 5.91 4.86 -1.54
CA ALA A 56 5.69 5.88 -0.50
C ALA A 56 4.31 5.72 0.14
N ALA A 57 3.24 5.61 -0.67
CA ALA A 57 1.89 5.42 -0.15
C ALA A 57 1.72 4.11 0.65
N ALA A 58 2.38 3.03 0.23
CA ALA A 58 2.37 1.76 0.97
C ALA A 58 3.08 1.87 2.32
N VAL A 59 4.23 2.55 2.35
CA VAL A 59 5.00 2.76 3.58
C VAL A 59 4.28 3.71 4.54
N GLU A 60 3.71 4.80 4.04
CA GLU A 60 2.92 5.75 4.84
C GLU A 60 1.72 5.04 5.49
N ARG A 61 0.94 4.28 4.70
CA ARG A 61 -0.20 3.51 5.23
C ARG A 61 0.23 2.46 6.26
N GLN A 62 1.39 1.82 6.07
CA GLN A 62 1.92 0.89 7.05
C GLN A 62 2.34 1.60 8.34
N TYR A 63 2.99 2.76 8.23
CA TYR A 63 3.38 3.59 9.36
C TYR A 63 2.16 4.02 10.17
N ASP A 64 1.11 4.54 9.51
CA ASP A 64 -0.13 4.96 10.17
C ASP A 64 -0.75 3.82 10.98
N ARG A 65 -0.88 2.61 10.40
CA ARG A 65 -1.41 1.45 11.13
C ARG A 65 -0.54 1.03 12.31
N ILE A 66 0.78 1.12 12.20
CA ILE A 66 1.69 0.82 13.32
C ILE A 66 1.48 1.83 14.43
N VAL A 67 1.43 3.11 14.09
CA VAL A 67 1.23 4.22 15.02
C VAL A 67 -0.12 4.08 15.73
N ASP A 68 -1.20 3.82 14.99
CA ASP A 68 -2.55 3.59 15.54
C ASP A 68 -2.54 2.40 16.51
N THR A 69 -1.92 1.28 16.11
CA THR A 69 -1.82 0.09 16.97
C THR A 69 -1.07 0.40 18.26
N ILE A 70 0.03 1.17 18.21
CA ILE A 70 0.81 1.53 19.40
C ILE A 70 -0.02 2.42 20.33
N PHE A 71 -0.69 3.44 19.80
CA PHE A 71 -1.49 4.36 20.62
C PHE A 71 -2.68 3.67 21.30
N GLU A 72 -3.38 2.77 20.59
CA GLU A 72 -4.47 1.97 21.17
C GLU A 72 -4.03 1.13 22.39
N HIS A 73 -2.76 0.72 22.43
CA HIS A 73 -2.21 -0.07 23.54
C HIS A 73 -1.61 0.80 24.67
N VAL A 74 -1.29 2.07 24.40
CA VAL A 74 -0.80 3.01 25.42
C VAL A 74 -1.96 3.59 26.25
N ASP A 75 -3.15 3.75 25.65
CA ASP A 75 -4.35 4.21 26.37
C ASP A 75 -5.00 3.14 27.27
N ALA A 76 -4.55 1.88 27.19
CA ALA A 76 -5.04 0.78 28.03
C ALA A 76 -4.23 0.57 29.33
N GLY A 77 -3.23 1.41 29.61
CA GLY A 77 -2.23 1.14 30.65
C GLY A 77 -1.64 2.35 31.38
N THR A 78 -2.37 3.45 31.55
CA THR A 78 -1.99 4.55 32.49
C THR A 78 -3.01 4.70 33.60
#